data_AF-A0A353DL15-F1
#
_entry.id   AF-A0A353DL15-F1
#
_cell.length_a   1.000
_cell.length_b   1.000
_cell.length_c   1.000
_cell.angle_alpha   90.00
_cell.angle_beta   90.00
_cell.angle_gamma   90.00
#
_symmetry.space_group_name_H-M   'P 1'
#
loop_
_entity.id
_entity.type
_entity.pdbx_description
1 polymer ?
#
loop_
_entity_poly.entity_id
_entity_poly.type
_entity_poly.pdbx_seq_one_letter_code
_entity_poly.pdbx_strand_id
1 'polypeptide(L)' 'MADKLFIGLDVGSESVGWAATDENFHLYRLKGKTAWGARIFSEANDAKTRRGFRVAGRRLARRKERIRLLNTLFDPLLKK' A
#
# COMPACT_ATOMS: atom_id res chain seq x y z
N MET A 1 -10.33 33.19 24.40
CA MET A 1 -9.88 31.78 24.40
C MET A 1 -10.48 31.15 23.16
N ALA A 2 -9.76 30.31 22.41
CA ALA A 2 -10.36 29.60 21.29
C ALA A 2 -11.34 28.54 21.82
N ASP A 3 -12.52 28.43 21.23
CA ASP A 3 -13.49 27.39 21.58
C ASP A 3 -12.86 26.00 21.36
N LYS A 4 -13.09 25.05 22.29
CA LYS A 4 -12.55 23.70 22.12
C LYS A 4 -13.30 22.96 21.02
N LEU A 5 -12.53 22.38 20.11
CA LEU A 5 -12.99 21.58 18.98
C LEU A 5 -12.72 20.10 19.27
N PHE A 6 -13.75 19.28 19.19
CA PHE A 6 -13.62 17.82 19.19
C PHE A 6 -13.75 17.27 17.77
N ILE A 7 -12.92 16.28 17.43
CA ILE A 7 -12.98 15.57 16.16
C ILE A 7 -13.04 14.07 16.46
N GLY A 8 -14.13 13.44 16.04
CA GLY A 8 -14.26 11.98 16.04
C GLY A 8 -13.78 11.42 14.69
N LEU A 9 -13.03 10.32 14.73
CA LEU A 9 -12.59 9.56 13.57
C LEU A 9 -13.02 8.11 13.72
N ASP A 10 -13.67 7.57 12.69
CA ASP A 10 -13.97 6.14 12.55
C ASP A 10 -13.14 5.59 11.39
N VAL A 11 -12.17 4.72 11.69
CA VAL A 11 -11.13 4.29 10.74
C VAL A 11 -11.36 2.82 10.37
N GLY A 12 -11.91 2.60 9.19
CA GLY A 12 -12.11 1.29 8.58
C GLY A 12 -11.07 0.95 7.51
N SER A 13 -11.16 -0.27 6.97
CA SER A 13 -10.23 -0.79 5.94
C SER A 13 -10.35 -0.08 4.58
N GLU A 14 -11.50 0.52 4.29
CA GLU A 14 -11.84 1.15 3.00
C GLU A 14 -12.42 2.56 3.16
N SER A 15 -12.59 3.01 4.41
CA SER A 15 -13.17 4.31 4.68
C SER A 15 -12.67 4.91 5.98
N VAL A 16 -12.68 6.24 6.04
CA VAL A 16 -12.47 7.01 7.27
C VAL A 16 -13.63 7.98 7.43
N GLY A 17 -14.53 7.69 8.37
CA GLY A 17 -15.58 8.60 8.82
C GLY A 17 -15.00 9.67 9.74
N TRP A 18 -15.56 10.87 9.69
CA TRP A 18 -15.18 11.96 10.59
C TRP A 18 -16.37 12.86 10.92
N ALA A 19 -16.34 13.43 12.12
CA ALA A 19 -17.29 14.46 12.56
C ALA A 19 -16.60 15.44 13.51
N ALA A 20 -16.94 16.72 13.42
CA ALA A 20 -16.41 17.77 14.27
C ALA A 20 -17.53 18.38 15.13
N THR A 21 -17.32 18.46 16.45
CA THR A 21 -18.29 18.99 17.41
C THR A 21 -17.68 19.99 18.38
N ASP A 22 -18.52 20.89 18.91
CA ASP A 22 -18.19 21.76 20.04
C ASP A 22 -18.16 20.98 21.38
N GLU A 23 -17.96 21.70 22.49
CA GLU A 23 -17.96 21.12 23.84
C GLU A 23 -19.30 20.51 24.29
N ASN A 24 -20.40 20.92 23.64
CA ASN A 24 -21.74 20.42 23.91
C ASN A 24 -22.15 19.32 22.92
N PHE A 25 -21.20 18.82 22.12
CA PHE A 25 -21.40 17.79 21.09
C PHE A 25 -22.34 18.21 19.94
N HIS A 26 -22.52 19.51 19.70
CA HIS A 26 -23.19 19.97 18.50
C HIS A 26 -22.23 19.93 17.30
N LEU A 27 -22.72 19.45 16.16
CA LEU A 27 -21.94 19.42 14.92
C LEU A 27 -21.64 20.84 14.42
N TYR A 28 -20.38 21.08 14.07
CA TYR A 28 -20.00 22.35 13.47
C TYR A 28 -20.64 22.56 12.10
N ARG A 29 -20.84 23.83 11.75
CA ARG A 29 -21.28 24.27 10.43
C ARG A 29 -20.17 25.10 9.78
N LEU A 30 -19.54 24.55 8.75
CA LEU A 30 -18.45 25.17 8.01
C LEU A 30 -18.95 25.60 6.64
N LYS A 31 -19.01 26.91 6.39
CA LYS A 31 -19.44 27.50 5.10
C LYS A 31 -20.74 26.91 4.56
N GLY A 32 -21.75 26.76 5.44
CA GLY A 32 -23.05 26.21 5.04
C GLY A 32 -23.10 24.68 4.88
N LYS A 33 -22.04 23.96 5.25
CA LYS A 33 -22.02 22.48 5.30
C LYS A 33 -21.79 21.99 6.72
N THR A 34 -22.41 20.87 7.09
CA THR A 34 -22.22 20.27 8.42
C THR A 34 -20.89 19.55 8.41
N ALA A 35 -20.10 19.73 9.46
CA ALA A 35 -18.72 19.26 9.55
C ALA A 35 -18.67 17.77 9.90
N TRP A 36 -19.11 16.94 8.97
CA TRP A 36 -18.97 15.49 9.01
C TRP A 36 -18.85 14.95 7.59
N GLY A 37 -18.37 13.72 7.47
CA GLY A 37 -18.32 13.02 6.20
C GLY A 37 -17.50 11.74 6.31
N ALA A 38 -17.20 11.17 5.15
CA ALA A 38 -16.33 10.00 5.06
C ALA A 38 -15.41 10.12 3.86
N ARG A 39 -14.16 9.68 4.02
CA ARG A 39 -13.21 9.46 2.93
C ARG A 39 -13.26 7.99 2.55
N ILE A 40 -13.68 7.67 1.33
CA ILE A 40 -13.71 6.30 0.80
C ILE A 40 -12.46 6.07 -0.06
N PHE A 41 -11.82 4.91 0.07
CA PHE A 41 -10.63 4.50 -0.67
C PHE A 41 -10.60 2.97 -0.86
N SER A 42 -9.74 2.51 -1.77
CA SER A 42 -9.55 1.07 -2.01
C SER A 42 -8.79 0.42 -0.85
N GLU A 43 -9.17 -0.81 -0.50
CA GLU A 43 -8.47 -1.61 0.50
C GLU A 43 -6.97 -1.75 0.21
N ALA A 44 -6.18 -1.85 1.28
CA ALA A 44 -4.76 -2.14 1.18
C ALA A 44 -4.51 -3.53 0.59
N ASN A 45 -3.68 -3.61 -0.45
CA ASN A 45 -3.23 -4.88 -1.00
C ASN A 45 -2.00 -5.39 -0.25
N ASP A 46 -1.98 -6.70 0.05
CA ASP A 46 -0.81 -7.33 0.64
C ASP A 46 0.40 -7.37 -0.32
N ALA A 47 1.59 -7.61 0.22
CA ALA A 47 2.82 -7.71 -0.58
C ALA A 47 3.06 -9.11 -1.16
N LYS A 48 2.13 -10.07 -1.03
CA LYS A 48 2.32 -11.49 -1.39
C LYS A 48 2.51 -11.66 -2.88
N THR A 49 1.69 -11.00 -3.69
CA THR A 49 1.78 -11.04 -5.15
C THR A 49 3.12 -10.47 -5.64
N ARG A 50 3.52 -9.31 -5.12
CA ARG A 50 4.83 -8.69 -5.42
C ARG A 50 5.99 -9.61 -5.02
N ARG A 51 5.90 -10.28 -3.86
CA ARG A 51 6.88 -11.29 -3.42
C ARG A 51 6.95 -12.46 -4.41
N GLY A 52 5.81 -12.95 -4.89
CA GLY A 52 5.72 -14.02 -5.88
C GLY A 52 6.49 -13.70 -7.17
N PHE A 53 6.18 -12.56 -7.80
CA PHE A 53 6.88 -12.13 -9.02
C PHE A 53 8.38 -11.96 -8.82
N ARG A 54 8.80 -11.36 -7.69
CA ARG A 54 10.21 -11.17 -7.37
C ARG A 54 10.97 -12.49 -7.23
N VAL A 55 10.38 -13.49 -6.55
CA VAL A 55 10.98 -14.81 -6.39
C VAL A 55 11.08 -15.53 -7.73
N ALA A 56 10.03 -15.49 -8.55
CA ALA A 56 10.01 -16.10 -9.88
C ALA A 56 11.08 -15.48 -10.80
N GLY A 57 11.19 -14.15 -10.83
CA GLY A 57 12.22 -13.45 -11.61
C GLY A 57 13.64 -13.83 -11.19
N ARG A 58 13.92 -13.83 -9.88
CA ARG A 58 15.24 -14.26 -9.35
C ARG A 58 15.53 -15.73 -9.68
N ARG A 59 14.52 -16.61 -9.66
CA ARG A 59 14.68 -18.03 -10.03
C ARG A 59 15.09 -18.18 -11.50
N LEU A 60 14.41 -17.47 -12.41
CA LEU A 60 14.72 -17.50 -13.84
C LEU A 60 16.10 -16.95 -14.14
N ALA A 61 16.48 -15.82 -13.52
CA ALA A 61 17.81 -15.24 -13.66
C ALA A 61 18.91 -16.21 -13.21
N ARG A 62 18.76 -16.84 -12.03
CA ARG A 62 19.72 -17.85 -11.55
C ARG A 62 19.80 -19.07 -12.46
N ARG A 63 18.66 -19.53 -13.01
CA ARG A 63 18.66 -20.65 -13.96
C ARG A 63 19.43 -20.30 -15.23
N LYS A 64 19.18 -19.11 -15.79
CA LYS A 64 19.91 -18.59 -16.96
C LYS A 64 21.41 -18.52 -16.68
N GLU A 65 21.79 -18.01 -15.52
CA GLU A 65 23.19 -17.88 -15.13
C GLU A 65 23.89 -19.24 -14.97
N ARG A 66 23.24 -20.23 -14.35
CA ARG A 66 23.81 -21.59 -14.26
C ARG A 66 24.11 -22.20 -15.62
N ILE A 67 23.19 -22.07 -16.58
CA ILE A 67 23.39 -22.57 -17.95
C ILE A 67 24.51 -21.80 -18.63
N ARG A 68 24.53 -20.46 -18.48
CA ARG A 68 25.60 -19.63 -19.03
C ARG A 68 26.97 -20.06 -18.50
N LEU A 69 27.11 -20.23 -17.19
CA LEU A 69 28.35 -20.69 -16.56
C LEU A 69 28.78 -22.07 -17.07
N LEU A 70 27.85 -23.03 -17.12
CA LEU A 70 28.13 -24.37 -17.66
C LEU A 70 28.66 -24.28 -19.09
N ASN A 71 27.97 -23.55 -19.96
CA ASN A 71 28.40 -23.38 -21.34
C ASN A 71 29.76 -22.70 -21.43
N THR A 72 29.98 -21.60 -20.69
CA THR A 72 31.27 -20.87 -20.69
C THR A 72 32.44 -21.75 -20.24
N LEU A 73 32.24 -22.62 -19.25
CA LEU A 73 33.31 -23.49 -18.74
C LEU A 73 33.68 -24.61 -19.72
N PHE A 74 32.70 -25.16 -20.44
CA PHE A 74 32.91 -26.29 -21.35
C PHE A 74 33.14 -25.86 -22.81
N ASP A 75 32.89 -24.60 -23.17
CA ASP A 75 33.09 -24.08 -24.53
C ASP A 75 34.51 -24.36 -25.09
N PRO A 76 35.61 -24.18 -24.32
CA PRO A 76 36.96 -24.50 -24.80
C PRO A 76 37.23 -26.00 -24.98
N LEU A 77 36.52 -26.86 -24.23
CA LEU A 77 36.69 -28.32 -24.29
C LEU A 77 35.88 -28.96 -25.44
N LEU A 78 34.81 -28.29 -25.87
CA LEU A 78 33.90 -28.77 -26.90
C LEU A 78 34.26 -28.27 -28.31
N LYS A 79 35.04 -27.18 -28.39
CA LYS A 79 35.60 -26.68 -29.64
C LYS A 79 36.88 -27.48 -29.96
N LYS A 80 36.83 -28.27 -31.03
CA LYS A 80 37.99 -28.94 -31.63
C LYS A 80 38.95 -27.94 -32.27
#